data_AF-A0AAT9PXP4-F1
#
_entry.id   AF-A0AAT9PXP4-F1
#
_cell.length_a   1.000
_cell.length_b   1.000
_cell.length_c   1.000
_cell.angle_alpha   90.00
_cell.angle_beta   90.00
_cell.angle_gamma   90.00
#
_symmetry.space_group_name_H-M   'P 1'
#
loop_
_entity.id
_entity.type
_entity.pdbx_description
1 polymer ?
#
loop_
_entity_poly.entity_id
_entity_poly.type
_entity_poly.pdbx_seq_one_letter_code
_entity_poly.pdbx_strand_id
1 'polypeptide(L)'
;MFNSEAESKYYELLKEKQGAGEIQAIDLQPSFVLQPGYKKNGKRFDAITYKAEFMIYLPNGDVKGVVTDTFSIKKKMFEYYFPHLSLVAS
;
A
#
# COMPACT_ATOMS: atom_id res chain seq x y z
N MET A 1 13.17 -5.21 5.16
CA MET A 1 13.79 -4.30 6.15
C MET A 1 12.77 -3.21 6.42
N PHE A 2 12.36 -3.05 7.68
CA PHE A 2 11.39 -2.04 8.07
C PHE A 2 12.08 -0.66 8.16
N ASN A 3 11.33 0.39 7.85
CA ASN A 3 11.81 1.77 7.84
C ASN A 3 11.70 2.44 9.22
N SER A 4 11.03 1.80 10.18
CA SER A 4 10.93 2.26 11.57
C SER A 4 10.64 1.13 12.56
N GLU A 5 10.88 1.40 13.85
CA GLU A 5 10.45 0.49 14.93
C GLU A 5 8.92 0.36 15.01
N ALA A 6 8.18 1.43 14.69
CA ALA A 6 6.72 1.40 14.67
C ALA A 6 6.19 0.44 13.60
N GLU A 7 6.78 0.47 12.39
CA GLU A 7 6.47 -0.46 11.30
C GLU A 7 6.75 -1.91 11.74
N SER A 8 7.87 -2.17 12.41
CA SER A 8 8.21 -3.51 12.90
C SER A 8 7.20 -4.02 13.94
N LYS A 9 6.84 -3.20 14.93
CA LYS A 9 5.85 -3.56 15.97
C LYS A 9 4.46 -3.78 15.37
N TYR A 10 4.08 -2.96 14.40
CA TYR A 10 2.82 -3.14 13.69
C TYR A 10 2.81 -4.44 12.89
N TYR A 11 3.92 -4.80 12.24
CA TYR A 11 4.04 -6.08 11.55
C TYR A 11 3.89 -7.28 12.51
N GLU A 12 4.48 -7.22 13.70
CA GLU A 12 4.29 -8.26 14.73
C GLU A 12 2.81 -8.43 15.09
N LEU A 13 2.08 -7.33 15.31
CA LEU A 13 0.63 -7.36 15.55
C LEU A 13 -0.13 -7.99 14.36
N LEU A 14 0.23 -7.66 13.12
CA LEU A 14 -0.39 -8.27 11.94
C LEU A 14 -0.12 -9.77 11.88
N LYS A 15 1.06 -10.24 12.30
CA LYS A 15 1.40 -11.68 12.35
C LYS A 15 0.59 -12.41 13.43
N GLU A 16 0.32 -11.79 14.57
CA GLU A 16 -0.58 -12.34 15.59
C GLU A 16 -2.00 -12.52 15.04
N LYS A 17 -2.53 -11.48 14.37
CA LYS A 17 -3.85 -11.54 13.70
C LYS A 17 -3.91 -12.57 12.57
N GLN A 18 -2.81 -12.75 11.83
CA GLN A 18 -2.69 -13.82 10.85
C GLN A 18 -2.77 -15.20 11.51
N GLY A 19 -2.10 -15.39 12.66
CA GLY A 19 -2.19 -16.62 13.45
C GLY A 19 -3.57 -16.90 14.02
N ALA A 20 -4.34 -15.85 14.34
CA ALA A 20 -5.73 -15.94 14.78
C ALA A 20 -6.73 -16.20 13.63
N GLY A 21 -6.28 -16.18 12.37
CA GLY A 21 -7.13 -16.37 11.19
C GLY A 21 -7.91 -15.14 10.74
N GLU A 22 -7.68 -13.97 11.35
CA GLU A 22 -8.30 -12.70 10.95
C GLU A 22 -7.70 -12.13 9.65
N ILE A 23 -6.46 -12.49 9.36
CA ILE A 23 -5.72 -12.09 8.16
C ILE A 23 -5.28 -13.34 7.43
N GLN A 24 -5.49 -13.37 6.12
CA GLN A 24 -5.06 -14.48 5.28
C GLN A 24 -3.58 -14.31 4.86
N ALA A 25 -3.22 -13.11 4.39
CA ALA A 25 -1.88 -12.81 3.90
C ALA A 25 -1.49 -11.36 4.16
N ILE A 26 -0.17 -11.12 4.18
CA ILE A 26 0.42 -9.79 4.37
C ILE A 26 1.55 -9.64 3.35
N ASP A 27 1.49 -8.60 2.52
CA ASP A 27 2.63 -8.18 1.70
C ASP A 27 3.33 -6.98 2.32
N LEU A 28 4.66 -7.04 2.34
CA LEU A 28 5.51 -5.96 2.83
C LEU A 28 5.92 -5.05 1.68
N GLN A 29 5.73 -3.75 1.90
CA GLN A 29 6.24 -2.69 1.04
C GLN A 29 5.81 -2.79 -0.46
N PRO A 30 4.53 -3.09 -0.77
CA PRO A 30 4.09 -3.19 -2.15
C PRO A 30 4.22 -1.84 -2.87
N SER A 31 4.49 -1.89 -4.18
CA SER A 31 4.58 -0.69 -5.02
C SER A 31 3.55 -0.72 -6.13
N PHE A 32 2.90 0.43 -6.33
CA PHE A 32 1.82 0.64 -7.29
C PHE A 32 2.18 1.79 -8.21
N VAL A 33 2.13 1.56 -9.52
CA VAL A 33 2.27 2.63 -10.51
C VAL A 33 0.93 3.35 -10.62
N LEU A 34 0.87 4.60 -10.16
CA LEU A 34 -0.32 5.46 -10.25
C LEU A 34 -0.40 6.18 -11.59
N GLN A 35 0.76 6.49 -12.16
CA GLN A 35 0.88 7.05 -13.50
C GLN A 35 2.12 6.47 -14.16
N PRO A 36 2.00 5.81 -15.33
CA PRO A 36 3.15 5.36 -16.09
C PRO A 36 4.05 6.54 -16.46
N GLY A 37 5.36 6.31 -16.47
CA GLY A 37 6.29 7.26 -17.06
C GLY A 37 5.99 7.44 -18.54
N TYR A 38 6.14 8.65 -19.06
CA TYR A 38 5.82 8.97 -20.45
C TYR A 38 6.83 9.94 -21.04
N LYS A 39 6.84 10.06 -22.37
CA LYS A 39 7.64 11.07 -23.09
C LYS A 39 6.72 12.08 -23.74
N LYS A 40 7.05 13.37 -23.62
CA LYS A 40 6.35 14.46 -24.29
C LYS A 40 7.36 15.53 -24.71
N ASN A 41 7.29 15.95 -25.97
CA ASN A 41 8.19 16.96 -26.56
C ASN A 41 9.69 16.63 -26.36
N GLY A 42 10.08 15.38 -26.59
CA GLY A 42 11.46 14.92 -26.39
C GLY A 42 11.92 14.76 -24.94
N LYS A 43 11.14 15.22 -23.95
CA LYS A 43 11.44 15.08 -22.52
C LYS A 43 10.79 13.82 -21.93
N ARG A 44 11.53 13.10 -21.10
CA ARG A 44 11.04 11.97 -20.29
C ARG A 44 10.49 12.47 -18.95
N PHE A 45 9.34 11.95 -18.56
CA PHE A 45 8.71 12.13 -17.27
C PHE A 45 8.65 10.77 -16.58
N ASP A 46 9.12 10.69 -15.35
CA ASP A 46 9.14 9.44 -14.59
C ASP A 46 7.75 9.04 -14.10
N ALA A 47 7.60 7.76 -13.81
CA ALA A 47 6.36 7.21 -13.27
C ALA A 47 6.07 7.80 -11.89
N ILE A 48 4.80 8.05 -11.61
CA ILE A 48 4.35 8.31 -10.24
C ILE A 48 4.05 6.96 -9.61
N THR A 49 4.88 6.55 -8.67
CA THR A 49 4.66 5.34 -7.88
C THR A 49 4.21 5.69 -6.48
N TYR A 50 3.36 4.83 -5.95
CA TYR A 50 2.98 4.77 -4.56
C TYR A 50 3.58 3.51 -3.94
N LYS A 51 4.10 3.64 -2.72
CA LYS A 51 4.65 2.52 -1.96
C LYS A 51 3.91 2.52 -0.62
N ALA A 52 3.18 1.45 -0.34
CA ALA A 52 2.56 1.27 0.96
C ALA A 52 3.55 0.57 1.91
N GLU A 53 3.28 0.56 3.20
CA GLU A 53 4.06 -0.22 4.17
C GLU A 53 3.58 -1.68 4.18
N PHE A 54 2.26 -1.88 4.14
CA PHE A 54 1.63 -3.20 4.19
C PHE A 54 0.45 -3.32 3.22
N MET A 55 0.27 -4.51 2.66
CA MET A 55 -0.97 -4.98 2.05
C MET A 55 -1.56 -6.10 2.91
N ILE A 56 -2.82 -5.99 3.31
CA ILE A 56 -3.50 -6.99 4.15
C ILE A 56 -4.63 -7.62 3.33
N TYR A 57 -4.63 -8.94 3.23
CA TYR A 57 -5.68 -9.72 2.60
C TYR A 57 -6.53 -10.38 3.68
N LEU A 58 -7.84 -10.12 3.65
CA LEU A 58 -8.79 -10.62 4.63
C LEU A 58 -9.53 -11.86 4.10
N PRO A 59 -9.99 -12.77 4.99
CA PRO A 59 -10.69 -14.01 4.58
C PRO A 59 -11.95 -13.80 3.75
N ASN A 60 -12.59 -12.62 3.86
CA ASN A 60 -13.78 -12.26 3.09
C ASN A 60 -13.45 -11.75 1.66
N GLY A 61 -12.18 -11.74 1.27
CA GLY A 61 -11.70 -11.24 -0.02
C GLY A 61 -11.37 -9.74 -0.04
N ASP A 62 -11.57 -9.02 1.07
CA ASP A 62 -11.21 -7.61 1.16
C ASP A 62 -9.69 -7.41 1.23
N VAL A 63 -9.23 -6.32 0.63
CA VAL A 63 -7.80 -5.98 0.57
C VAL A 63 -7.58 -4.55 1.06
N LYS A 64 -6.73 -4.40 2.10
CA LYS A 64 -6.51 -3.13 2.83
C LYS A 64 -5.04 -2.74 2.86
N GLY A 65 -4.72 -1.56 2.35
CA GLY A 65 -3.37 -1.00 2.34
C GLY A 65 -3.16 -0.11 3.54
N VAL A 66 -2.09 -0.35 4.31
CA VAL A 66 -1.77 0.43 5.50
C VAL A 66 -0.61 1.38 5.22
N VAL A 67 -0.78 2.65 5.60
CA VAL A 67 0.23 3.70 5.38
C VAL A 67 0.32 4.74 6.47
N THR A 68 1.53 5.27 6.63
CA THR A 68 1.89 6.40 7.49
C THR A 68 1.92 7.70 6.68
N ASP A 69 1.01 8.60 7.01
CA ASP A 69 0.88 10.00 6.54
C ASP A 69 0.49 10.27 5.07
N THR A 70 -0.33 11.31 4.84
CA THR A 70 -1.17 11.40 3.64
C THR A 70 -0.66 12.41 2.60
N PHE A 71 -0.11 11.91 1.48
CA PHE A 71 -0.12 12.64 0.21
C PHE A 71 -1.51 12.52 -0.43
N SER A 72 -2.43 13.44 -0.09
CA SER A 72 -3.84 13.44 -0.53
C SER A 72 -4.04 13.23 -2.04
N ILE A 73 -3.15 13.78 -2.88
CA ILE A 73 -3.23 13.61 -4.34
C ILE A 73 -2.92 12.18 -4.79
N LYS A 74 -1.94 11.51 -4.16
CA LYS A 74 -1.59 10.12 -4.48
C LYS A 74 -2.69 9.17 -4.02
N LYS A 75 -3.32 9.45 -2.87
CA LYS A 75 -4.50 8.72 -2.40
C LYS A 75 -5.64 8.78 -3.42
N LYS A 76 -5.98 9.98 -3.89
CA LYS A 76 -7.02 10.16 -4.92
C LYS A 76 -6.71 9.40 -6.22
N MET A 77 -5.46 9.43 -6.67
CA MET A 77 -5.03 8.67 -7.86
C MET A 77 -5.06 7.15 -7.63
N PHE A 78 -4.66 6.70 -6.45
CA PHE A 78 -4.71 5.30 -6.06
C PHE A 78 -6.15 4.77 -6.06
N GLU A 79 -7.06 5.45 -5.36
CA GLU A 79 -8.48 5.04 -5.30
C GLU A 79 -9.14 5.04 -6.68
N TYR A 80 -8.74 5.95 -7.57
CA TYR A 80 -9.22 5.97 -8.95
C TYR A 80 -8.70 4.77 -9.78
N TYR A 81 -7.41 4.45 -9.65
CA TYR A 81 -6.76 3.42 -10.46
C TYR A 81 -6.95 2.00 -9.91
N PHE A 82 -7.13 1.86 -8.59
CA PHE A 82 -7.33 0.61 -7.87
C PHE A 82 -8.64 0.62 -7.05
N PRO A 83 -9.82 0.65 -7.69
CA PRO A 83 -11.11 0.84 -7.01
C PRO A 83 -11.51 -0.31 -6.07
N HIS A 84 -10.86 -1.47 -6.17
CA HIS A 84 -11.08 -2.64 -5.31
C HIS A 84 -10.17 -2.65 -4.08
N LEU A 85 -9.22 -1.72 -3.98
CA LEU A 85 -8.30 -1.58 -2.86
C LEU A 85 -8.68 -0.38 -2.02
N SER A 86 -8.65 -0.54 -0.69
CA SER A 86 -8.88 0.56 0.24
C SER A 86 -7.61 0.89 1.02
N LEU A 87 -7.30 2.17 1.14
CA LEU A 87 -6.21 2.65 1.99
C LEU A 87 -6.73 2.99 3.39
N VAL A 88 -6.08 2.43 4.40
CA VAL A 88 -6.34 2.64 5.82
C VAL A 88 -5.10 3.30 6.42
N ALA A 89 -5.31 4.35 7.22
CA ALA A 89 -4.21 4.94 7.97
C ALA A 89 -3.85 4.00 9.13
N SER A 90 -2.54 3.81 9.36
CA SER A 90 -2.01 3.05 10.51
C SER A 90 -2.30 3.75 11.83
#